data_AF-A0A956UAE0-F1
#
_entry.id   AF-A0A956UAE0-F1
#
_cell.length_a   1.000
_cell.length_b   1.000
_cell.length_c   1.000
_cell.angle_alpha   90.00
_cell.angle_beta   90.00
_cell.angle_gamma   90.00
#
_symmetry.space_group_name_H-M   'P 1'
#
loop_
_entity.id
_entity.type
_entity.pdbx_description
1 polymer ?
#
loop_
_entity_poly.entity_id
_entity_poly.type
_entity_poly.pdbx_seq_one_letter_code
_entity_poly.pdbx_strand_id
1 'polypeptide(L)'
;AIADGLLVRAEAGGIDQNQVLKLLAVFAPRGKDPWPCCNCRQFLSEFGTAFWVVGLEKRESKEKVVGLCFAELVPHLFSKEDVL
;
A
#
# COMPACT_ATOMS: atom_id res chain seq x y z
N ALA A 1 16.68 -8.48 1.42
CA ALA A 1 15.78 -7.30 1.43
C ALA A 1 16.18 -6.25 2.49
N ILE A 2 16.59 -6.66 3.70
CA ILE A 2 16.93 -5.73 4.80
C ILE A 2 18.39 -5.23 4.74
N ALA A 3 19.32 -5.95 4.08
CA ALA A 3 20.74 -5.57 4.07
C ALA A 3 21.13 -4.45 3.08
N ASP A 4 20.35 -4.24 2.01
CA ASP A 4 20.49 -3.14 1.03
C ASP A 4 19.16 -2.37 0.90
N GLY A 5 18.62 -1.98 2.05
CA GLY A 5 17.22 -1.60 2.24
C GLY A 5 16.70 -0.57 1.26
N LEU A 6 15.45 -0.75 0.81
CA LEU A 6 14.68 0.22 0.03
C LEU A 6 14.76 1.63 0.63
N LEU A 7 14.67 1.73 1.97
CA LEU A 7 14.75 2.99 2.70
C LEU A 7 16.12 3.65 2.64
N VAL A 8 17.20 2.87 2.75
CA VAL A 8 18.57 3.39 2.65
C VAL A 8 18.83 3.98 1.26
N ARG A 9 18.35 3.31 0.21
CA ARG A 9 18.46 3.84 -1.18
C ARG A 9 17.56 5.06 -1.40
N ALA A 10 16.40 5.09 -0.78
CA ALA A 10 15.49 6.24 -0.84
C ALA A 10 16.12 7.47 -0.17
N GLU A 11 16.64 7.30 1.04
CA GLU A 11 17.32 8.34 1.81
C GLU A 11 18.54 8.89 1.05
N ALA A 12 19.38 8.01 0.49
CA ALA A 12 20.52 8.43 -0.34
C ALA A 12 20.11 9.23 -1.59
N GLY A 13 18.88 9.04 -2.08
CA GLY A 13 18.28 9.79 -3.17
C GLY A 13 17.47 11.02 -2.74
N GLY A 14 17.47 11.37 -1.45
CA GLY A 14 16.66 12.47 -0.91
C GLY A 14 15.15 12.19 -0.92
N ILE A 15 14.75 10.92 -0.95
CA ILE A 15 13.35 10.49 -0.92
C ILE A 15 12.97 10.12 0.50
N ASP A 16 11.95 10.77 1.02
CA ASP A 16 11.39 10.48 2.35
C ASP A 16 10.74 9.08 2.40
N GLN A 17 10.75 8.45 3.57
CA GLN A 17 10.12 7.14 3.79
C GLN A 17 8.65 7.15 3.38
N ASN A 18 7.91 8.26 3.60
CA ASN A 18 6.50 8.38 3.25
C ASN A 18 6.23 8.52 1.75
N GLN A 19 7.30 8.59 0.95
CA GLN A 19 7.26 8.77 -0.50
C GLN A 19 7.92 7.62 -1.25
N VAL A 20 8.46 6.64 -0.53
CA VAL A 20 9.25 5.55 -1.11
C VAL A 20 8.39 4.57 -1.92
N LEU A 21 7.13 4.41 -1.53
CA LEU A 21 6.16 3.61 -2.26
C LEU A 21 5.44 4.50 -3.27
N LYS A 22 5.36 4.06 -4.53
CA LYS A 22 4.55 4.71 -5.59
C LYS A 22 3.34 3.87 -5.97
N LEU A 23 3.52 2.55 -5.99
CA LEU A 23 2.50 1.59 -6.39
C LEU A 23 2.69 0.26 -5.65
N LEU A 24 1.57 -0.34 -5.23
CA LEU A 24 1.46 -1.67 -4.66
C LEU A 24 0.53 -2.51 -5.52
N ALA A 25 1.00 -3.65 -6.01
CA ALA A 25 0.15 -4.63 -6.69
C ALA A 25 -0.28 -5.73 -5.71
N VAL A 26 -1.57 -6.04 -5.67
CA VAL A 26 -2.16 -7.09 -4.83
C VAL A 26 -2.75 -8.16 -5.73
N PHE A 27 -2.29 -9.40 -5.54
CA PHE A 27 -2.80 -10.56 -6.26
C PHE A 27 -3.44 -11.55 -5.28
N ALA A 28 -4.76 -11.68 -5.36
CA ALA A 28 -5.55 -12.56 -4.51
C ALA A 28 -6.22 -13.67 -5.35
N PRO A 29 -5.51 -14.76 -5.71
CA PRO A 29 -6.03 -15.76 -6.65
C PRO A 29 -7.29 -16.46 -6.15
N ARG A 30 -7.44 -16.57 -4.83
CA ARG A 30 -8.59 -17.19 -4.14
C ARG A 30 -9.50 -16.18 -3.44
N GLY A 31 -9.14 -14.89 -3.46
CA GLY A 31 -9.90 -13.82 -2.81
C GLY A 31 -10.95 -13.25 -3.75
N LYS A 32 -12.03 -12.69 -3.17
CA LYS A 32 -13.02 -11.90 -3.90
C LYS A 32 -12.65 -10.42 -3.94
N ASP A 33 -11.92 -9.96 -2.93
CA ASP A 33 -11.53 -8.57 -2.76
C ASP A 33 -10.04 -8.40 -3.12
N PRO A 34 -9.69 -7.50 -4.06
CA PRO A 34 -8.31 -7.28 -4.48
C PRO A 34 -7.53 -6.33 -3.56
N TRP A 35 -8.07 -5.99 -2.38
CA TRP A 35 -7.44 -5.02 -1.48
C TRP A 35 -6.60 -5.70 -0.38
N PRO A 36 -5.55 -5.02 0.13
CA PRO A 36 -4.83 -5.49 1.30
C PRO A 36 -5.79 -5.59 2.50
N CYS A 37 -5.57 -6.56 3.39
CA CYS A 37 -6.34 -6.67 4.63
C CYS A 37 -5.99 -5.53 5.61
N CYS A 38 -6.78 -5.37 6.67
CA CYS A 38 -6.60 -4.30 7.66
C CYS A 38 -5.19 -4.24 8.27
N ASN A 39 -4.60 -5.39 8.62
CA ASN A 39 -3.25 -5.42 9.18
C ASN A 39 -2.19 -5.01 8.16
N CYS A 40 -2.33 -5.44 6.89
CA CYS A 40 -1.45 -4.98 5.83
C CYS A 40 -1.59 -3.47 5.61
N ARG A 41 -2.81 -2.92 5.70
CA ARG A 41 -3.02 -1.47 5.62
C ARG A 41 -2.30 -0.74 6.75
N GLN A 42 -2.43 -1.19 8.00
CA GLN A 42 -1.71 -0.56 9.13
C GLN A 42 -0.18 -0.61 8.97
N PHE A 43 0.36 -1.72 8.46
CA PHE A 43 1.79 -1.81 8.20
C PHE A 43 2.22 -0.87 7.05
N LEU A 44 1.44 -0.83 5.97
CA LEU A 44 1.74 -0.02 4.80
C LEU A 44 1.63 1.49 5.06
N SER A 45 0.78 1.90 6.00
CA SER A 45 0.63 3.32 6.34
C SER A 45 1.87 3.95 6.96
N GLU A 46 2.80 3.14 7.49
CA GLU A 46 4.12 3.59 7.95
C GLU A 46 5.00 4.13 6.82
N PHE A 47 4.64 3.86 5.57
CA PHE A 47 5.33 4.34 4.36
C PHE A 47 4.55 5.46 3.66
N GLY A 48 3.65 6.13 4.39
CA GLY A 48 2.78 7.18 3.88
C GLY A 48 1.48 6.64 3.28
N THR A 49 0.65 7.53 2.78
CA THR A 49 -0.66 7.18 2.18
C THR A 49 -0.81 7.59 0.71
N ALA A 50 0.20 8.29 0.17
CA ALA A 50 0.21 8.85 -1.17
C ALA A 50 0.79 7.87 -2.21
N PHE A 51 0.22 6.68 -2.32
CA PHE A 51 0.60 5.68 -3.32
C PHE A 51 -0.61 4.92 -3.86
N TRP A 52 -0.48 4.35 -5.06
CA TRP A 52 -1.53 3.58 -5.71
C TRP A 52 -1.56 2.13 -5.25
N VAL A 53 -2.74 1.58 -4.99
CA VAL A 53 -2.95 0.15 -4.83
C VAL A 53 -3.71 -0.36 -6.03
N VAL A 54 -3.14 -1.33 -6.73
CA VAL A 54 -3.75 -1.99 -7.88
C VAL A 54 -4.00 -3.46 -7.58
N GLY A 55 -5.10 -3.99 -8.09
CA GLY A 55 -5.39 -5.41 -7.96
C GLY A 55 -6.37 -5.89 -9.03
N LEU A 56 -6.71 -7.17 -8.96
CA LEU A 56 -7.58 -7.83 -9.94
C LEU A 56 -8.96 -8.10 -9.35
N GLU A 57 -9.97 -7.36 -9.80
CA GLU A 57 -11.37 -7.63 -9.49
C GLU A 57 -11.87 -8.74 -10.42
N LYS A 58 -12.40 -9.82 -9.84
CA LYS A 58 -13.01 -10.93 -10.58
C LYS A 58 -14.51 -10.69 -10.69
N ARG A 59 -15.01 -10.34 -11.88
CA ARG A 59 -16.44 -10.21 -12.16
C ARG A 59 -16.88 -11.29 -13.12
N GLU A 60 -17.73 -12.20 -12.65
CA GLU A 60 -18.32 -13.29 -13.42
C GLU A 60 -17.28 -14.12 -14.21
N SER A 61 -16.98 -13.70 -15.44
CA SER A 61 -16.10 -14.35 -16.41
C SER A 61 -14.92 -13.49 -16.89
N LYS A 62 -14.71 -12.30 -16.31
CA LYS A 62 -13.64 -11.36 -16.71
C LYS A 62 -12.86 -10.88 -15.50
N GLU A 63 -11.55 -10.72 -15.69
CA GLU A 63 -10.67 -10.05 -14.75
C GLU A 63 -10.50 -8.60 -15.17
N LYS A 64 -10.65 -7.68 -14.21
CA LYS A 64 -10.43 -6.25 -14.42
C LYS A 64 -9.36 -5.76 -13.46
N VAL A 65 -8.37 -5.07 -14.00
CA VAL A 65 -7.42 -4.30 -13.18
C VAL A 65 -8.17 -3.10 -12.61
N VAL A 66 -8.17 -2.99 -11.28
CA VAL A 66 -8.73 -1.87 -10.53
C VAL A 66 -7.61 -1.20 -9.74
N GLY A 67 -7.75 0.09 -9.48
CA GLY A 67 -6.77 0.84 -8.72
C GLY A 67 -7.41 1.96 -7.91
N LEU A 68 -6.91 2.16 -6.68
CA LEU A 68 -7.31 3.22 -5.76
C LEU A 68 -6.07 3.84 -5.12
N CYS A 69 -6.14 5.09 -4.69
CA CYS A 69 -5.15 5.65 -3.80
C CYS A 69 -5.24 4.94 -2.43
N PHE A 70 -4.11 4.67 -1.79
CA PHE A 70 -4.09 4.00 -0.49
C PHE A 70 -4.87 4.78 0.59
N ALA A 71 -4.86 6.11 0.53
CA ALA A 71 -5.67 6.96 1.40
C ALA A 71 -7.18 6.65 1.32
N GLU A 72 -7.68 6.21 0.16
CA GLU A 72 -9.10 5.81 0.00
C GLU A 72 -9.41 4.48 0.70
N LEU A 73 -8.41 3.62 0.89
CA LEU A 73 -8.54 2.35 1.60
C LEU A 73 -8.44 2.50 3.12
N VAL A 74 -7.95 3.64 3.61
CA VAL A 74 -7.77 3.93 5.03
C VAL A 74 -8.19 5.37 5.35
N PRO A 75 -9.50 5.69 5.27
CA PRO A 75 -9.99 7.07 5.38
C PRO A 75 -9.79 7.72 6.76
N HIS A 76 -9.63 6.90 7.80
CA HIS A 76 -9.40 7.34 9.17
C HIS A 76 -8.13 6.66 9.69
N LEU A 77 -6.99 7.04 9.13
CA LEU A 77 -5.70 6.51 9.57
C LEU A 77 -5.48 6.89 11.04
N PHE A 78 -5.14 5.89 11.85
CA PHE A 78 -4.68 6.13 13.20
C PHE A 78 -3.30 6.78 13.17
N SER A 79 -3.12 7.93 13.82
CA SER A 79 -1.81 8.55 13.99
C SER A 79 -1.16 8.05 15.28
N LYS A 80 0.12 7.67 15.20
CA LYS A 80 0.90 7.34 16.42
C LYS A 80 1.09 8.57 17.30
N GLU A 81 1.05 9.77 16.73
CA GLU A 81 1.12 11.04 17.46
C GLU A 81 -0.09 11.21 18.40
N ASP A 82 -1.22 10.56 18.12
CA ASP A 82 -2.43 10.68 18.95
C ASP A 82 -2.34 9.89 20.29
N VAL A 83 -1.29 9.07 20.47
CA VAL A 83 -1.14 8.17 21.63
C VAL A 83 0.13 8.43 22.44
N LEU A 84 1.05 9.26 21.95
CA LEU A 84 2.28 9.66 22.63
C LEU A 84 2.13 11.01 23.35
#